data_AF-A0A9W3CL79-F1
#
_entry.id   AF-A0A9W3CL79-F1
#
_cell.length_a   1.000
_cell.length_b   1.000
_cell.length_c   1.000
_cell.angle_alpha   90.00
_cell.angle_beta   90.00
_cell.angle_gamma   90.00
#
_symmetry.space_group_name_H-M   'P 1'
#
loop_
_entity.id
_entity.type
_entity.pdbx_description
1 polymer ?
#
loop_
_entity_poly.entity_id
_entity_poly.type
_entity_poly.pdbx_seq_one_letter_code
_entity_poly.pdbx_strand_id
1 'polypeptide(L)'
;MPPVGFFAELLLKYSGCVSSKRSGTSTSPFKPFLTDKLPNYAENYVNSYVSACQDDPELKSFDSSLHLQTSNLIRSKEDVLKNEELKSLVDLYYEELKTLNLFNTVDKCVKKAEITLLNIRVAIKKFEKESMDMDLGGNKNYADTLKELNKVKAMGDPFGDEFMQQF
;
A
#
# COMPACT_ATOMS: atom_id res chain seq x y z
N MET A 1 5.70 -1.09 -7.62
CA MET A 1 4.75 -1.74 -8.55
C MET A 1 3.43 -0.99 -8.43
N PRO A 2 2.84 -0.49 -9.53
CA PRO A 2 1.52 0.11 -9.48
C PRO A 2 0.48 -0.92 -8.98
N PRO A 3 -0.57 -0.48 -8.26
CA PRO A 3 -1.66 -1.37 -7.85
C PRO A 3 -2.36 -1.98 -9.07
N VAL A 4 -2.70 -3.26 -8.98
CA VAL A 4 -3.39 -4.00 -10.05
C VAL A 4 -4.76 -3.37 -10.29
N GLY A 5 -5.09 -3.01 -11.54
CA GLY A 5 -6.40 -2.49 -11.91
C GLY A 5 -6.60 -0.99 -11.68
N PHE A 6 -5.56 -0.25 -11.27
CA PHE A 6 -5.62 1.19 -11.06
C PHE A 6 -6.02 1.96 -12.33
N PHE A 7 -5.64 1.48 -13.51
CA PHE A 7 -6.06 2.08 -14.79
C PHE A 7 -7.57 1.94 -15.03
N ALA A 8 -8.17 0.80 -14.65
CA ALA A 8 -9.60 0.56 -14.76
C ALA A 8 -10.39 1.40 -13.73
N GLU A 9 -9.85 1.58 -12.52
CA GLU A 9 -10.38 2.48 -11.49
C GLU A 9 -10.33 3.96 -11.93
N LEU A 10 -9.24 4.35 -12.60
CA LEU A 10 -9.10 5.68 -13.21
C LEU A 10 -10.19 5.89 -14.27
N LEU A 11 -10.38 4.93 -15.19
CA LEU A 11 -11.44 4.99 -16.20
C LEU A 11 -12.84 5.11 -15.57
N LEU A 12 -13.11 4.41 -14.47
CA LEU A 12 -14.36 4.56 -13.72
C LEU A 12 -14.52 5.96 -13.10
N LYS A 13 -13.49 6.47 -12.43
CA LYS A 13 -13.50 7.79 -11.77
C LYS A 13 -13.72 8.94 -12.74
N TYR A 14 -13.25 8.82 -14.00
CA TYR A 14 -13.50 9.80 -15.05
C TYR A 14 -14.75 9.52 -15.90
N SER A 15 -15.32 8.31 -15.84
CA SER A 15 -16.62 7.97 -16.44
C SER A 15 -17.81 8.34 -15.55
N GLY A 16 -17.62 8.35 -14.23
CA GLY A 16 -18.62 8.69 -13.23
C GLY A 16 -18.54 10.15 -12.83
N CYS A 17 -19.53 10.94 -13.25
CA CYS A 17 -19.78 12.26 -12.68
C CYS A 17 -19.74 12.22 -11.15
N VAL A 18 -18.96 13.15 -10.58
CA VAL A 18 -19.06 13.60 -9.19
C VAL A 18 -20.53 13.83 -8.85
N SER A 19 -21.12 12.91 -8.07
CA SER A 19 -22.40 13.14 -7.44
C SER A 19 -22.20 14.10 -6.28
N SER A 20 -22.20 15.40 -6.59
CA SER A 20 -22.42 16.44 -5.59
C SER A 20 -23.59 17.29 -6.05
N LYS A 21 -24.71 17.16 -5.33
CA LYS A 21 -25.88 18.02 -5.47
C LYS A 21 -25.46 19.48 -5.29
N ARG A 22 -25.36 20.24 -6.37
CA ARG A 22 -25.62 21.68 -6.36
C ARG A 22 -26.42 22.05 -7.60
N SER A 23 -27.57 22.66 -7.34
CA SER A 23 -28.35 23.43 -8.31
C SER A 23 -27.47 24.49 -8.96
N GLY A 24 -27.42 24.52 -10.29
CA GLY A 24 -26.75 25.58 -11.04
C GLY A 24 -26.34 25.10 -12.43
N THR A 25 -27.15 25.45 -13.43
CA THR A 25 -26.90 25.25 -14.85
C THR A 25 -25.57 25.84 -15.31
N SER A 26 -24.64 25.00 -15.78
CA SER A 26 -23.80 25.32 -16.93
C SER A 26 -23.53 24.05 -17.74
N THR A 27 -23.96 24.07 -18.99
CA THR A 27 -23.83 22.94 -19.92
C THR A 27 -22.40 22.93 -20.43
N SER A 28 -21.56 22.05 -19.87
CA SER A 28 -20.24 21.74 -20.42
C SER A 28 -20.39 21.14 -21.84
N PRO A 29 -19.62 21.60 -22.84
CA PRO A 29 -19.72 21.11 -24.23
C PRO A 29 -19.11 19.73 -24.41
N PHE A 30 -18.45 19.18 -23.39
CA PHE A 30 -17.89 17.83 -23.42
C PHE A 30 -18.81 16.87 -22.66
N LYS A 31 -19.93 16.50 -23.27
CA LYS A 31 -20.59 15.22 -22.95
C LYS A 31 -19.78 14.12 -23.63
N PRO A 32 -19.09 13.23 -22.88
CA PRO A 32 -18.43 12.09 -23.48
C PRO A 32 -19.49 11.21 -24.14
N PHE A 33 -19.19 10.73 -25.35
CA PHE A 33 -20.00 9.83 -26.19
C PHE A 33 -20.40 8.49 -25.53
N LEU A 34 -20.09 8.29 -24.25
CA LEU A 34 -20.19 7.03 -23.51
C LEU A 34 -21.18 7.04 -22.34
N THR A 35 -21.86 8.18 -22.07
CA THR A 35 -22.63 8.37 -20.83
C THR A 35 -23.96 7.63 -20.74
N ASP A 36 -24.52 7.15 -21.86
CA ASP A 36 -25.93 6.73 -21.87
C ASP A 36 -26.17 5.24 -21.58
N LYS A 37 -25.11 4.43 -21.37
CA LYS A 37 -25.23 2.95 -21.26
C LYS A 37 -24.44 2.27 -20.13
N LEU A 38 -23.69 2.97 -19.29
CA LEU A 38 -22.63 2.37 -18.45
C LEU A 38 -22.70 2.48 -16.90
N PRO A 39 -23.75 2.95 -16.19
CA PRO A 39 -23.60 3.12 -14.74
C PRO A 39 -23.45 1.81 -13.94
N ASN A 40 -24.20 0.76 -14.26
CA ASN A 40 -24.24 -0.49 -13.46
C ASN A 40 -23.45 -1.67 -14.06
N TYR A 41 -22.98 -1.55 -15.30
CA TYR A 41 -22.23 -2.62 -15.99
C TYR A 41 -20.71 -2.45 -15.84
N ALA A 42 -20.24 -1.21 -15.64
CA ALA A 42 -18.83 -0.88 -15.59
C ALA A 42 -18.13 -1.41 -14.34
N GLU A 43 -18.78 -1.39 -13.17
CA GLU A 43 -18.19 -1.89 -11.91
C GLU A 43 -17.88 -3.38 -11.96
N ASN A 44 -18.81 -4.20 -12.47
CA ASN A 44 -18.61 -5.64 -12.61
C ASN A 44 -17.48 -5.97 -13.61
N TYR A 45 -17.36 -5.19 -14.68
CA TYR A 45 -16.31 -5.38 -15.67
C TYR A 45 -14.94 -5.01 -15.11
N VAL A 46 -14.85 -3.91 -14.35
CA VAL A 46 -13.59 -3.50 -13.70
C VAL A 46 -13.17 -4.51 -12.63
N ASN A 47 -14.09 -4.98 -11.79
CA ASN A 47 -13.76 -6.00 -10.81
C ASN A 47 -13.31 -7.32 -11.47
N SER A 48 -13.96 -7.70 -12.58
CA SER A 48 -13.55 -8.86 -13.37
C SER A 48 -12.15 -8.69 -13.98
N TYR A 49 -11.83 -7.51 -14.50
CA TYR A 49 -10.52 -7.20 -15.07
C TYR A 49 -9.43 -7.16 -13.99
N VAL A 50 -9.71 -6.52 -12.84
CA VAL A 50 -8.81 -6.49 -11.68
C VAL A 50 -8.48 -7.92 -11.22
N SER A 51 -9.49 -8.78 -11.14
CA SER A 51 -9.31 -10.20 -10.79
C SER A 51 -8.45 -10.92 -11.83
N ALA A 52 -8.72 -10.73 -13.13
CA ALA A 52 -7.91 -11.33 -14.20
C ALA A 52 -6.45 -10.88 -14.15
N CYS A 53 -6.17 -9.61 -13.86
CA CYS A 53 -4.80 -9.11 -13.67
C CYS A 53 -4.13 -9.60 -12.39
N GLN A 54 -4.86 -10.17 -11.42
CA GLN A 54 -4.27 -10.84 -10.27
C GLN A 54 -3.86 -12.27 -10.62
N ASP A 55 -4.68 -12.95 -11.42
CA ASP A 55 -4.48 -14.35 -11.80
C ASP A 55 -3.46 -14.52 -12.93
N ASP A 56 -3.34 -13.54 -13.83
CA ASP A 56 -2.47 -13.58 -15.01
C ASP A 56 -1.28 -12.58 -14.89
N PRO A 57 -0.04 -13.08 -14.67
CA PRO A 57 1.15 -12.24 -14.56
C PRO A 57 1.50 -11.47 -15.84
N GLU A 58 1.18 -11.99 -17.02
CA GLU A 58 1.47 -11.35 -18.30
C GLU A 58 0.52 -10.17 -18.52
N LEU A 59 -0.78 -10.39 -18.25
CA LEU A 59 -1.80 -9.34 -18.26
C LEU A 59 -1.49 -8.23 -17.25
N LYS A 60 -1.01 -8.58 -16.05
CA LYS A 60 -0.55 -7.63 -15.03
C LYS A 60 0.62 -6.76 -15.49
N SER A 61 1.59 -7.39 -16.15
CA SER A 61 2.76 -6.71 -16.71
C SER A 61 2.36 -5.75 -17.83
N PHE A 62 1.45 -6.20 -18.70
CA PHE A 62 0.88 -5.36 -19.76
C PHE A 62 0.14 -4.14 -19.20
N ASP A 63 -0.76 -4.33 -18.22
CA ASP A 63 -1.48 -3.25 -17.54
C ASP A 63 -0.51 -2.24 -16.90
N SER A 64 0.54 -2.74 -16.24
CA SER A 64 1.59 -1.92 -15.64
C SER A 64 2.36 -1.09 -16.68
N SER A 65 2.68 -1.68 -17.84
CA SER A 65 3.37 -1.00 -18.94
C SER A 65 2.48 0.07 -19.57
N LEU A 66 1.20 -0.25 -19.81
CA LEU A 66 0.22 0.69 -20.34
C LEU A 66 0.03 1.89 -19.41
N HIS A 67 -0.06 1.63 -18.10
CA HIS A 67 -0.15 2.66 -17.08
C HIS A 67 1.10 3.57 -17.08
N LEU A 68 2.30 2.97 -17.06
CA LEU A 68 3.56 3.71 -17.07
C LEU A 68 3.69 4.59 -18.33
N GLN A 69 3.35 4.05 -19.50
CA GLN A 69 3.37 4.78 -20.76
C GLN A 69 2.39 5.96 -20.74
N THR A 70 1.17 5.75 -20.23
CA THR A 70 0.15 6.80 -20.12
C THR A 70 0.60 7.91 -19.18
N SER A 71 1.12 7.56 -18.01
CA SER A 71 1.65 8.52 -17.03
C SER A 71 2.83 9.32 -17.59
N ASN A 72 3.73 8.67 -18.33
CA ASN A 72 4.84 9.35 -18.99
C ASN A 72 4.37 10.30 -20.10
N LEU A 73 3.36 9.92 -20.87
CA LEU A 73 2.79 10.75 -21.92
C LEU A 73 2.11 12.01 -21.34
N ILE A 74 1.35 11.84 -20.25
CA ILE A 74 0.74 12.96 -19.51
C ILE A 74 1.82 13.91 -18.99
N ARG A 75 2.87 13.35 -18.37
CA ARG A 75 4.00 14.13 -17.83
C ARG A 75 4.83 14.84 -18.89
N SER A 76 5.02 14.22 -20.06
CA SER A 76 5.80 14.80 -21.17
C SER A 76 5.09 15.94 -21.90
N LYS A 77 3.78 16.11 -21.67
CA LYS A 77 3.03 17.24 -22.21
C LYS A 77 3.11 18.41 -21.22
N GLU A 78 4.23 19.12 -21.27
CA GLU A 78 4.50 20.34 -20.48
C GLU A 78 3.36 21.38 -20.57
N ASP A 79 2.70 21.47 -21.73
CA ASP A 79 1.56 22.39 -21.96
C ASP A 79 0.29 22.01 -21.19
N VAL A 80 0.15 20.74 -20.83
CA VAL A 80 -0.98 20.20 -20.08
C VAL A 80 -0.83 20.57 -18.58
N LEU A 81 0.41 20.68 -18.09
CA LEU A 81 0.75 21.10 -16.71
C LEU A 81 0.72 22.63 -16.49
N LYS A 82 0.57 23.44 -17.54
CA LYS A 82 0.34 24.90 -17.42
C LYS A 82 -1.06 25.24 -16.89
N ASN A 83 -1.96 24.26 -16.91
CA ASN A 83 -3.26 24.38 -16.27
C ASN A 83 -3.11 24.13 -14.76
N GLU A 84 -3.33 25.18 -13.95
CA GLU A 84 -3.27 25.16 -12.49
C GLU A 84 -4.14 24.05 -11.86
N GLU A 85 -5.32 23.77 -12.42
CA GLU A 85 -6.21 22.73 -11.91
C GLU A 85 -5.61 21.34 -12.12
N LEU A 86 -4.93 21.12 -13.26
CA LEU A 86 -4.30 19.84 -13.54
C LEU A 86 -2.99 19.65 -12.77
N LYS A 87 -2.22 20.71 -12.57
CA LYS A 87 -1.04 20.67 -11.71
C LYS A 87 -1.42 20.32 -10.27
N SER A 88 -2.44 20.99 -9.73
CA SER A 88 -3.00 20.70 -8.41
C SER A 88 -3.46 19.24 -8.29
N LEU A 89 -4.05 18.68 -9.35
CA LEU A 89 -4.44 17.28 -9.40
C LEU A 89 -3.24 16.32 -9.37
N VAL A 90 -2.16 16.62 -10.10
CA VAL A 90 -0.94 15.82 -10.11
C VAL A 90 -0.23 15.88 -8.76
N ASP A 91 -0.21 17.05 -8.12
CA ASP A 91 0.37 17.23 -6.78
C ASP A 91 -0.44 16.47 -5.72
N LEU A 92 -1.78 16.53 -5.78
CA LEU A 92 -2.67 15.75 -4.90
C LEU A 92 -2.43 14.24 -5.08
N TYR A 93 -2.30 13.78 -6.32
CA TYR A 93 -1.99 12.38 -6.63
C TYR A 93 -0.64 11.95 -6.03
N TYR A 94 0.36 12.82 -6.09
CA TYR A 94 1.67 12.54 -5.52
C TYR A 94 1.66 12.46 -3.99
N GLU A 95 0.91 13.33 -3.31
CA GLU A 95 0.77 13.28 -1.84
C GLU A 95 -0.05 12.07 -1.36
N GLU A 96 -1.07 11.65 -2.12
CA GLU A 96 -1.78 10.39 -1.88
C GLU A 96 -0.83 9.18 -1.97
N LEU A 97 0.06 9.15 -2.98
CA LEU A 97 1.09 8.11 -3.12
C LEU A 97 2.11 8.12 -1.97
N LYS A 98 2.53 9.30 -1.52
CA LYS A 98 3.46 9.45 -0.38
C LYS A 98 2.83 8.94 0.91
N THR A 99 1.56 9.28 1.13
CA THR A 99 0.78 8.82 2.30
C THR A 99 0.63 7.30 2.30
N LEU A 100 0.36 6.68 1.14
CA LEU A 100 0.28 5.22 1.04
C LEU A 100 1.60 4.53 1.35
N ASN A 101 2.71 5.06 0.84
CA ASN A 101 4.04 4.53 1.12
C ASN A 101 4.39 4.63 2.61
N LEU A 102 3.98 5.71 3.28
CA LEU A 102 4.13 5.84 4.73
C LEU A 102 3.36 4.75 5.48
N PHE A 103 2.08 4.54 5.16
CA PHE A 103 1.27 3.50 5.82
C PHE A 103 1.88 2.10 5.64
N ASN A 104 2.41 1.79 4.45
CA ASN A 104 3.09 0.52 4.21
C ASN A 104 4.35 0.36 5.07
N THR A 105 5.14 1.42 5.24
CA THR A 105 6.33 1.39 6.11
C THR A 105 5.94 1.24 7.58
N VAL A 106 4.91 1.96 8.04
CA VAL A 106 4.39 1.84 9.40
C VAL A 106 3.88 0.42 9.66
N ASP A 107 3.10 -0.16 8.74
CA ASP A 107 2.60 -1.53 8.85
C ASP A 107 3.74 -2.57 9.00
N LYS A 108 4.81 -2.42 8.21
CA LYS A 108 6.02 -3.24 8.37
C LYS A 108 6.67 -3.09 9.74
N CYS A 109 6.81 -1.85 10.23
CA CYS A 109 7.39 -1.56 11.53
C CYS A 109 6.55 -2.18 12.66
N VAL A 110 5.22 -2.03 12.59
CA VAL A 110 4.27 -2.61 13.54
C VAL A 110 4.40 -4.13 13.57
N LYS A 111 4.40 -4.80 12.42
CA LYS A 111 4.59 -6.27 12.34
C LYS A 111 5.91 -6.71 12.97
N LYS A 112 6.99 -5.96 12.72
CA LYS A 112 8.30 -6.22 13.30
C LYS A 112 8.31 -6.04 14.83
N ALA A 113 7.63 -5.00 15.33
CA ALA A 113 7.46 -4.75 16.76
C ALA A 113 6.64 -5.87 17.44
N GLU A 114 5.55 -6.31 16.81
CA GLU A 114 4.71 -7.41 17.30
C GLU A 114 5.49 -8.72 17.43
N ILE A 115 6.27 -9.08 16.41
CA ILE A 115 7.12 -10.28 16.44
C ILE A 115 8.19 -10.16 17.55
N THR A 116 8.80 -8.99 17.67
CA THR A 116 9.80 -8.72 18.71
C THR A 116 9.20 -8.89 20.11
N LEU A 117 8.02 -8.31 20.35
CA LEU A 117 7.29 -8.43 21.61
C LEU A 117 6.91 -9.88 21.92
N LEU A 118 6.49 -10.65 20.91
CA LEU A 118 6.18 -12.07 21.06
C LEU A 118 7.42 -12.85 21.51
N ASN A 119 8.57 -12.64 20.86
CA ASN A 119 9.83 -13.30 21.23
C ASN A 119 10.26 -12.96 22.67
N ILE A 120 10.11 -11.69 23.10
CA ILE A 120 10.39 -11.27 24.48
C ILE A 120 9.46 -12.00 25.47
N ARG A 121 8.14 -12.06 25.20
CA ARG A 121 7.20 -12.79 26.06
C ARG A 121 7.55 -14.27 26.17
N VAL A 122 7.98 -14.89 25.08
CA VAL A 122 8.41 -16.30 25.09
C VAL A 122 9.70 -16.46 25.89
N ALA A 123 10.66 -15.54 25.76
CA ALA A 123 11.90 -15.54 26.54
C ALA A 123 11.62 -15.43 28.05
N ILE A 124 10.69 -14.57 28.46
CA ILE A 124 10.29 -14.42 29.88
C ILE A 124 9.74 -15.75 30.43
N LYS A 125 8.82 -16.41 29.70
CA LYS A 125 8.26 -17.70 30.14
C LYS A 125 9.32 -18.80 30.24
N LYS A 126 10.27 -18.82 29.31
CA LYS A 126 11.39 -19.76 29.32
C LYS A 126 12.31 -19.49 30.51
N PHE A 127 12.61 -18.23 30.77
CA PHE A 127 13.41 -17.81 31.90
C PHE A 127 12.75 -18.24 33.23
N GLU A 128 11.46 -17.98 33.41
CA GLU A 128 10.70 -18.42 34.58
C GLU A 128 10.84 -19.93 34.79
N LYS A 129 10.66 -20.72 33.73
CA LYS A 129 10.78 -22.18 33.77
C LYS A 129 12.21 -22.64 34.13
N GLU A 130 13.21 -22.15 33.40
CA GLU A 130 14.63 -22.46 33.62
C GLU A 130 15.12 -21.97 35.00
N SER A 131 14.47 -20.95 35.58
CA SER A 131 14.80 -20.42 36.91
C SER A 131 14.27 -21.28 38.06
N MET A 132 13.17 -22.02 37.83
CA MET A 132 12.49 -22.87 38.82
C MET A 132 13.04 -24.31 38.84
N ASP A 133 13.79 -24.73 37.82
CA ASP A 133 14.50 -26.01 37.82
C ASP A 133 15.61 -25.97 38.90
N MET A 134 15.29 -26.55 40.07
CA MET A 134 16.20 -26.76 41.18
C MET A 134 17.07 -28.00 40.92
N ASP A 135 18.00 -27.90 39.98
CA ASP A 135 19.05 -28.92 39.90
C ASP A 135 20.03 -28.69 41.07
N LEU A 136 20.20 -29.71 41.92
CA LEU A 136 20.91 -29.66 43.19
C LEU A 136 22.43 -29.55 42.94
N GLY A 137 22.89 -28.35 42.58
CA GLY A 137 24.32 -28.02 42.49
C GLY A 137 24.85 -27.64 41.10
N GLY A 138 23.98 -27.52 40.09
CA GLY A 138 24.36 -27.13 38.72
C GLY A 138 24.20 -25.63 38.45
N ASN A 139 25.19 -25.02 37.79
CA ASN A 139 25.07 -23.68 37.22
C ASN A 139 23.84 -23.62 36.29
N LYS A 140 22.88 -22.73 36.58
CA LYS A 140 21.64 -22.62 35.79
C LYS A 140 21.97 -22.22 34.35
N ASN A 141 21.59 -23.08 33.40
CA ASN A 141 21.78 -22.83 31.99
C ASN A 141 20.50 -22.20 31.41
N TYR A 142 20.62 -20.99 30.86
CA TYR A 142 19.52 -20.24 30.23
C TYR A 142 19.51 -20.37 28.70
N ALA A 143 19.86 -21.56 28.19
CA ALA A 143 20.05 -21.79 26.77
C ALA A 143 18.80 -21.44 25.95
N ASP A 144 17.61 -21.81 26.41
CA ASP A 144 16.38 -21.55 25.69
C ASP A 144 15.97 -20.09 25.76
N THR A 145 16.21 -19.42 26.90
CA THR A 145 15.99 -17.97 27.04
C THR A 145 16.92 -17.19 26.10
N LEU A 146 18.22 -17.49 26.12
CA LEU A 146 19.22 -16.85 25.26
C LEU A 146 18.93 -17.06 23.77
N LYS A 147 18.42 -18.23 23.40
CA LYS A 147 17.99 -18.52 22.02
C LYS A 147 16.90 -17.56 21.56
N GLU A 148 15.90 -17.26 22.38
CA GLU A 148 14.83 -16.30 22.00
C GLU A 148 15.33 -14.85 21.99
N LEU A 149 16.16 -14.46 22.97
CA LEU A 149 16.73 -13.11 23.02
C LEU A 149 17.67 -12.83 21.84
N ASN A 150 18.40 -13.84 21.35
CA ASN A 150 19.20 -13.71 20.14
C ASN A 150 18.35 -13.46 18.89
N LYS A 151 17.11 -13.97 18.82
CA LYS A 151 16.18 -13.62 17.72
C LYS A 151 15.77 -12.15 17.78
N VAL A 152 15.51 -11.64 18.98
CA VAL A 152 15.22 -10.20 19.19
C VAL A 152 16.41 -9.35 18.75
N LYS A 153 17.63 -9.73 19.17
CA LYS A 153 18.86 -9.03 18.77
C LYS A 153 19.07 -9.04 17.25
N ALA A 154 18.81 -10.17 16.60
CA ALA A 154 18.92 -10.29 15.14
C ALA A 154 17.87 -9.45 14.40
N MET A 155 16.68 -9.28 14.98
CA MET A 155 15.62 -8.46 14.41
C MET A 155 15.94 -6.96 14.50
N GLY A 156 16.70 -6.53 15.51
CA GLY A 156 17.14 -5.14 15.66
C GLY A 156 15.99 -4.17 15.95
N ASP A 157 16.18 -2.89 15.69
CA ASP A 157 15.15 -1.87 15.94
C ASP A 157 13.92 -2.11 15.04
N PRO A 158 12.70 -2.28 15.61
CA PRO A 158 11.48 -2.40 14.84
C PRO A 158 11.13 -1.16 13.99
N PHE A 159 11.66 0.02 14.33
CA PHE A 159 11.51 1.29 13.59
C PHE A 159 12.84 1.75 12.94
N GLY A 160 13.61 0.80 12.40
CA GLY A 160 14.93 1.04 11.83
C GLY A 160 14.94 1.95 10.58
N ASP A 161 16.12 2.02 9.94
CA ASP A 161 16.48 3.02 8.92
C ASP A 161 15.45 3.21 7.79
N GLU A 162 14.68 2.20 7.40
CA GLU A 162 13.61 2.31 6.38
C GLU A 162 12.53 3.35 6.75
N PHE A 163 12.18 3.47 8.03
CA PHE A 163 11.22 4.47 8.50
C PHE A 163 11.87 5.85 8.61
N MET A 164 13.11 5.91 9.09
CA MET A 164 13.84 7.16 9.29
C MET A 164 14.27 7.82 7.98
N GLN A 165 14.49 7.07 6.89
CA GLN A 165 14.83 7.62 5.57
C GLN A 165 13.62 8.20 4.82
N GLN A 166 12.39 7.98 5.32
CA GLN A 166 11.17 8.47 4.70
C GLN A 166 10.76 9.88 5.18
N PHE A 167 11.47 10.43 6.17
CA PHE A 167 11.25 11.74 6.80
C PHE A 167 12.55 12.54 6.87
#